data_AF-A0A7Y3CFP8-F1
#
_entry.id   AF-A0A7Y3CFP8-F1
#
_cell.length_a   1.000
_cell.length_b   1.000
_cell.length_c   1.000
_cell.angle_alpha   90.00
_cell.angle_beta   90.00
_cell.angle_gamma   90.00
#
_symmetry.space_group_name_H-M   'P 1'
#
loop_
_entity.id
_entity.type
_entity.pdbx_description
1 polymer ?
#
loop_
_entity_poly.entity_id
_entity_poly.type
_entity_poly.pdbx_seq_one_letter_code
_entity_poly.pdbx_strand_id
1 'polypeptide(L)' 'MRVLFWYCEHFDWIPSMKTLDDAPEAHPAENEKTVVAFVHIEPADVLDGSNAETKLVKNLKWLARK' A
#
# COMPACT_ATOMS: atom_id res chain seq x y z
N MET A 1 -1.19 -12.21 -3.05
CA MET A 1 -1.11 -10.85 -2.46
C MET A 1 -1.82 -10.88 -1.14
N ARG A 2 -1.16 -10.41 -0.09
CA ARG A 2 -1.78 -10.23 1.23
C ARG A 2 -1.91 -8.74 1.50
N VAL A 3 -3.07 -8.33 2.00
CA VAL A 3 -3.37 -6.92 2.26
C VAL A 3 -3.98 -6.78 3.63
N LEU A 4 -3.53 -5.78 4.38
CA LEU A 4 -4.14 -5.32 5.61
C LEU A 4 -4.60 -3.88 5.41
N PHE A 5 -5.89 -3.62 5.62
CA PHE A 5 -6.47 -2.28 5.52
C PHE A 5 -6.80 -1.72 6.88
N TRP A 6 -6.36 -0.50 7.15
CA TRP A 6 -6.75 0.29 8.31
C TRP A 6 -7.39 1.60 7.87
N TYR A 7 -8.43 2.00 8.59
CA TYR A 7 -8.79 3.41 8.64
C TYR A 7 -8.10 4.02 9.85
N CYS A 8 -7.29 5.04 9.60
CA CYS A 8 -6.49 5.71 10.61
C CYS A 8 -6.97 7.16 10.75
N GLU A 9 -7.18 7.60 11.98
CA GLU A 9 -7.39 9.04 12.25
C GLU A 9 -6.11 9.85 11.95
N HIS A 10 -4.94 9.31 12.29
CA HIS A 10 -3.62 9.87 11.96
C HIS A 10 -2.68 8.73 11.55
N PHE A 11 -1.91 8.92 10.48
CA PHE A 11 -0.89 7.96 10.05
C PHE A 11 0.27 8.65 9.33
N ASP A 12 1.39 8.73 10.04
CA ASP A 12 2.57 9.48 9.63
C ASP A 12 3.81 8.60 9.70
N TRP A 13 4.86 8.95 8.96
CA TRP A 13 6.13 8.24 9.03
C TRP A 13 7.33 9.14 8.73
N ILE A 14 8.48 8.76 9.29
CA ILE A 14 9.80 9.28 8.95
C ILE A 14 10.64 8.08 8.49
N PRO A 15 11.10 8.03 7.23
CA PRO A 15 11.94 6.95 6.75
C PRO A 15 13.23 6.84 7.58
N SER A 16 13.57 5.62 7.99
CA SER A 16 14.76 5.35 8.81
C SER A 16 15.97 4.97 7.97
N MET A 17 15.85 3.93 7.15
CA MET A 17 16.92 3.45 6.29
C MET A 17 16.37 2.86 5.00
N LYS A 18 17.17 2.98 3.92
CA LYS A 18 16.89 2.35 2.63
C LYS A 18 17.33 0.89 2.67
N THR A 19 16.42 -0.02 2.36
CA THR A 19 16.64 -1.48 2.45
C THR A 19 16.87 -2.16 1.10
N LEU A 20 16.66 -1.44 -0.01
CA LEU A 20 16.85 -1.91 -1.38
C LEU A 20 17.58 -0.82 -2.16
N ASP A 21 18.65 -1.17 -2.87
CA ASP A 21 19.53 -0.19 -3.53
C ASP A 21 18.85 0.59 -4.65
N ASP A 22 17.94 -0.06 -5.37
CA ASP A 22 17.20 0.47 -6.52
C ASP A 22 15.87 1.15 -6.15
N ALA A 23 15.43 1.04 -4.89
CA ALA A 23 14.22 1.71 -4.44
C ALA A 23 14.37 3.26 -4.50
N PRO A 24 13.31 4.00 -4.84
CA PRO A 24 13.35 5.46 -4.80
C PRO A 24 13.62 5.97 -3.38
N GLU A 25 14.14 7.19 -3.28
CA GLU A 25 14.33 7.86 -1.99
C GLU A 25 12.97 8.11 -1.34
N ALA A 26 12.81 7.71 -0.08
CA ALA A 26 11.58 7.89 0.67
C ALA A 26 11.62 9.23 1.42
N HIS A 27 10.47 9.88 1.50
CA HIS A 27 10.31 11.12 2.27
C HIS A 27 9.30 10.92 3.41
N PRO A 28 9.40 11.73 4.48
CA PRO A 28 8.36 11.79 5.50
C PRO A 28 7.00 12.16 4.90
N ALA A 29 5.94 11.69 5.53
CA ALA A 29 4.59 12.11 5.18
C ALA A 29 3.71 12.17 6.43
N GLU A 30 2.72 13.05 6.37
CA GLU A 30 1.69 13.22 7.38
C GLU A 30 0.31 13.05 6.72
N ASN A 31 -0.57 12.29 7.36
CA ASN A 31 -1.91 12.00 6.83
C ASN A 31 -2.96 11.92 7.95
N GLU A 32 -4.08 12.60 7.74
CA GLU A 32 -5.24 12.52 8.62
C GLU A 32 -6.42 11.83 7.93
N LYS A 33 -7.24 11.10 8.69
CA LYS A 33 -8.49 10.45 8.24
C LYS A 33 -8.31 9.66 6.95
N THR A 34 -7.32 8.77 6.96
CA THR A 34 -6.84 8.09 5.75
C THR A 34 -7.09 6.60 5.80
N VAL A 35 -7.27 6.01 4.62
CA VAL A 35 -7.27 4.56 4.43
C VAL A 35 -5.86 4.12 4.08
N VAL A 36 -5.25 3.32 4.95
CA VAL A 36 -3.92 2.76 4.77
C VAL A 36 -4.02 1.31 4.31
N ALA A 37 -3.24 0.96 3.29
CA ALA A 37 -3.08 -0.41 2.84
C ALA A 37 -1.63 -0.86 3.01
N PHE A 38 -1.41 -1.85 3.86
CA PHE A 38 -0.15 -2.57 3.89
C PHE A 38 -0.23 -3.71 2.88
N VAL A 39 0.59 -3.64 1.84
CA VAL A 39 0.55 -4.57 0.70
C VAL A 39 1.80 -5.45 0.71
N HIS A 40 1.59 -6.76 0.73
CA HIS A 40 2.63 -7.76 0.53
C HIS A 40 2.38 -8.48 -0.80
N ILE A 41 3.32 -8.28 -1.74
CA ILE A 41 3.30 -8.90 -3.07
C ILE A 41 3.97 -10.27 -3.01
N GLU A 42 3.28 -11.31 -3.46
CA GLU A 42 3.79 -12.68 -3.60
C GLU A 42 4.12 -12.96 -5.09
N PRO A 43 5.01 -13.92 -5.41
CA PRO A 43 5.45 -14.15 -6.79
C PRO A 43 4.33 -14.40 -7.81
N ALA A 44 3.24 -15.05 -7.40
CA ALA A 44 2.09 -15.32 -8.26
C ALA A 44 1.31 -14.05 -8.66
N ASP A 45 1.46 -12.95 -7.92
CA ASP A 45 0.69 -11.72 -8.15
C ASP A 45 1.18 -10.91 -9.35
N VAL A 46 2.42 -11.13 -9.79
CA VAL A 46 3.07 -10.41 -10.89
C VAL A 46 3.15 -11.24 -12.18
N LEU A 47 2.59 -12.45 -12.18
CA LEU A 47 2.48 -13.28 -13.37
C LEU A 47 1.44 -12.70 -14.34
N ASP A 48 1.67 -12.92 -15.63
CA ASP A 48 0.72 -12.55 -16.67
C ASP A 48 -0.66 -13.18 -16.42
N GLY A 49 -1.70 -12.36 -16.54
CA GLY A 49 -3.08 -12.75 -16.24
C GLY A 49 -3.48 -12.66 -14.77
N SER A 50 -2.57 -12.25 -13.87
CA SER A 50 -2.93 -11.93 -12.49
C SER A 50 -3.93 -10.79 -12.41
N ASN A 51 -4.96 -10.96 -11.58
CA ASN A 51 -5.95 -9.92 -11.28
C ASN A 51 -5.69 -9.25 -9.91
N ALA A 52 -4.51 -9.45 -9.32
CA ALA A 52 -4.21 -9.00 -7.95
C ALA A 52 -4.29 -7.47 -7.83
N GLU A 53 -3.70 -6.73 -8.77
CA GLU A 53 -3.77 -5.26 -8.80
C GLU A 53 -5.21 -4.75 -8.92
N THR A 54 -5.99 -5.30 -9.84
CA THR A 54 -7.40 -4.89 -10.03
C THR A 54 -8.22 -5.14 -8.76
N LYS A 55 -8.00 -6.26 -8.06
CA LYS A 55 -8.68 -6.56 -6.79
C LYS A 55 -8.25 -5.60 -5.68
N LEU A 56 -6.95 -5.29 -5.57
CA LEU A 56 -6.42 -4.33 -4.60
C LEU A 56 -7.08 -2.95 -4.78
N VAL A 57 -7.07 -2.42 -6.01
CA VAL A 57 -7.62 -1.08 -6.30
C VAL A 57 -9.12 -1.04 -6.05
N LYS A 58 -9.87 -2.08 -6.42
CA LYS A 58 -11.32 -2.14 -6.16
C LYS A 58 -11.64 -2.11 -4.66
N ASN A 59 -10.93 -2.91 -3.87
CA ASN A 59 -11.13 -2.94 -2.41
C ASN A 59 -10.75 -1.61 -1.74
N LEU A 60 -9.65 -0.98 -2.16
CA LEU A 60 -9.23 0.33 -1.69
C LEU A 60 -10.27 1.41 -1.98
N LYS A 61 -10.77 1.47 -3.22
CA LYS A 61 -11.82 2.42 -3.62
C LYS A 61 -13.09 2.22 -2.80
N TRP A 62 -13.52 0.97 -2.64
CA TRP A 62 -14.68 0.64 -1.82
C TRP A 62 -14.52 1.10 -0.37
N LEU A 63 -13.36 0.83 0.27
CA LEU A 63 -13.10 1.27 1.64
C LEU A 63 -13.04 2.80 1.76
N ALA A 64 -12.45 3.46 0.76
CA ALA A 64 -12.38 4.92 0.65
C ALA A 64 -13.69 5.58 0.16
N ARG A 65 -14.75 4.79 -0.06
CA ARG A 65 -16.05 5.25 -0.57
C ARG A 65 -15.95 6.03 -1.90
N LYS A 66 -15.14 5.54 -2.83
CA LYS A 66 -14.93 6.09 -4.18
C LYS A 66 -15.33 5.12 -5.29
#